data_AF-A0A6P1EF40-F1
#
_entry.id   AF-A0A6P1EF40-F1
#
_cell.length_a   1.000
_cell.length_b   1.000
_cell.length_c   1.000
_cell.angle_alpha   90.00
_cell.angle_beta   90.00
_cell.angle_gamma   90.00
#
_symmetry.space_group_name_H-M   'P 1'
#
loop_
_entity.id
_entity.type
_entity.pdbx_description
1 polymer ?
#
loop_
_entity_poly.entity_id
_entity_poly.type
_entity_poly.pdbx_seq_one_letter_code
_entity_poly.pdbx_strand_id
1 'polypeptide(L)' 'MHLLTTEKWLDRYFDKASRPSTPTLQRWLRDGKIPAKKVGGTWFIDEHAWLADGDDLVERVLQAG' A
#
# COMPACT_ATOMS: atom_id res chain seq x y z
N MET A 1 4.51 -10.64 -2.60
CA MET A 1 4.13 -9.35 -3.23
C MET A 1 2.65 -9.41 -3.55
N HIS A 2 1.85 -8.60 -2.85
CA HIS A 2 0.40 -8.57 -3.03
C HIS A 2 -0.02 -7.14 -3.40
N LEU A 3 -0.42 -6.96 -4.65
CA LEU A 3 -0.74 -5.63 -5.19
C LEU A 3 -2.23 -5.31 -5.04
N LEU A 4 -2.52 -4.22 -4.34
CA LEU A 4 -3.87 -3.68 -4.20
C LEU A 4 -4.03 -2.37 -4.97
N THR A 5 -5.23 -2.14 -5.52
CA THR A 5 -5.59 -0.80 -5.97
C THR A 5 -5.65 0.16 -4.79
N THR A 6 -5.43 1.44 -5.03
CA THR A 6 -5.51 2.47 -3.98
C THR A 6 -6.86 2.48 -3.27
N GLU A 7 -7.95 2.26 -4.00
CA GLU A 7 -9.30 2.16 -3.42
C GLU A 7 -9.45 0.96 -2.49
N LYS A 8 -9.04 -0.24 -2.93
CA LYS A 8 -9.12 -1.45 -2.09
C LYS A 8 -8.30 -1.32 -0.82
N TRP A 9 -7.13 -0.70 -0.91
CA TRP A 9 -6.29 -0.45 0.26
C TRP A 9 -6.94 0.55 1.23
N LEU A 10 -7.54 1.63 0.72
CA LEU A 10 -8.27 2.59 1.55
C LEU A 10 -9.46 1.93 2.25
N ASP A 11 -10.27 1.18 1.53
CA ASP A 11 -11.46 0.52 2.09
C ASP A 11 -11.10 -0.57 3.11
N ARG A 12 -9.92 -1.19 2.98
CA ARG A 12 -9.45 -2.24 3.88
C ARG A 12 -8.88 -1.70 5.19
N TYR A 13 -8.12 -0.59 5.13
CA TYR A 13 -7.31 -0.14 6.27
C TYR A 13 -7.77 1.17 6.90
N PHE A 14 -8.73 1.87 6.29
CA PHE A 14 -9.21 3.14 6.79
C PHE A 14 -10.74 3.16 6.89
N ASP A 15 -11.22 3.68 8.02
CA ASP A 15 -12.61 4.11 8.10
C ASP A 15 -12.86 5.29 7.16
N LYS A 16 -14.11 5.43 6.69
CA LYS A 16 -14.50 6.52 5.79
C LYS A 16 -14.18 7.92 6.34
N ALA A 17 -14.17 8.08 7.67
CA ALA A 17 -13.88 9.33 8.35
C ALA A 17 -12.37 9.63 8.48
N SER A 18 -11.52 8.60 8.44
CA SER A 18 -10.06 8.73 8.63
C SER A 18 -9.25 8.49 7.36
N ARG A 19 -9.87 8.03 6.27
CA ARG A 19 -9.19 7.78 5.00
C ARG A 19 -8.59 9.07 4.42
N PRO A 20 -7.33 9.04 3.94
CA PRO A 20 -6.72 10.18 3.27
C PRO A 20 -7.45 10.51 1.97
N SER A 21 -7.42 11.78 1.58
CA SER A 21 -7.93 12.19 0.27
C SER A 21 -7.08 11.63 -0.87
N THR A 22 -7.68 11.41 -2.03
CA THR A 22 -6.99 10.90 -3.23
C THR A 22 -5.73 11.72 -3.58
N PRO A 23 -5.75 13.08 -3.58
CA PRO A 23 -4.54 13.86 -3.87
C PRO A 23 -3.41 13.63 -2.87
N THR A 24 -3.75 13.45 -1.59
CA THR A 24 -2.79 13.15 -0.52
C THR A 24 -2.14 11.79 -0.74
N LEU A 25 -2.96 10.77 -1.00
CA LEU A 25 -2.47 9.43 -1.29
C LEU A 25 -1.57 9.42 -2.54
N GLN A 26 -1.98 10.07 -3.62
CA GLN A 26 -1.17 10.19 -4.84
C GLN A 26 0.17 10.87 -4.59
N ARG A 27 0.21 11.88 -3.71
CA ARG A 27 1.47 12.50 -3.29
C ARG A 27 2.33 11.50 -2.51
N TRP A 28 1.80 10.77 -1.54
CA TRP A 28 2.56 9.78 -0.78
C TRP A 28 3.16 8.68 -1.66
N LEU A 29 2.41 8.23 -2.67
CA LEU A 29 2.88 7.22 -3.63
C LEU A 29 4.02 7.77 -4.50
N ARG A 30 3.93 9.02 -4.96
CA ARG A 30 5.02 9.67 -5.71
C ARG A 30 6.25 9.92 -4.83
N ASP A 31 6.04 10.30 -3.58
CA ASP A 31 7.10 10.59 -2.61
C ASP A 31 7.72 9.30 -2.04
N GLY A 32 7.22 8.11 -2.40
CA GLY A 32 7.74 6.81 -1.95
C GLY A 32 7.45 6.51 -0.47
N LYS A 33 6.50 7.21 0.16
CA LYS A 33 6.15 7.03 1.59
C LYS A 33 5.36 5.75 1.86
N ILE A 34 4.70 5.23 0.83
CA ILE A 34 3.96 3.98 0.88
C ILE A 34 4.57 3.06 -0.18
N PRO A 35 4.95 1.83 0.16
CA PRO A 35 5.52 0.91 -0.81
C PRO A 35 4.46 0.58 -1.88
N ALA A 36 4.78 0.93 -3.12
CA ALA A 36 3.85 0.84 -4.23
C ALA A 36 4.58 0.70 -5.57
N LYS A 37 3.86 0.18 -6.56
CA LYS A 37 4.32 0.00 -7.93
C LYS A 37 3.37 0.68 -8.90
N LYS A 38 3.92 1.40 -9.88
CA LYS A 38 3.16 1.98 -10.98
C LYS A 38 3.17 1.02 -12.18
N VAL A 39 1.99 0.56 -12.62
CA VAL A 39 1.81 -0.34 -13.75
C VAL A 39 0.82 0.27 -14.71
N GLY A 40 1.23 0.51 -15.96
CA GLY A 40 0.34 1.08 -17.00
C GLY A 40 -0.24 2.45 -16.64
N GLY A 41 0.48 3.26 -15.86
CA GLY A 41 0.00 4.57 -15.40
C GLY A 41 -0.78 4.54 -14.08
N THR A 42 -1.22 3.37 -13.64
CA THR A 42 -1.99 3.18 -12.40
C THR A 42 -1.09 2.76 -11.26
N TRP A 43 -1.35 3.28 -10.06
CA TRP A 43 -0.65 2.89 -8.84
C TRP A 43 -1.30 1.69 -8.16
N PHE A 44 -0.45 0.79 -7.68
CA PHE A 44 -0.83 -0.36 -6.87
C PHE A 44 0.05 -0.38 -5.62
N ILE A 45 -0.55 -0.54 -4.44
CA ILE A 45 0.16 -0.61 -3.17
C ILE A 45 0.60 -2.06 -2.95
N ASP A 46 1.86 -2.26 -2.56
CA ASP A 46 2.34 -3.58 -2.13
C ASP A 46 1.96 -3.76 -0.66
N GLU A 47 0.88 -4.51 -0.44
CA GLU A 47 0.32 -4.72 0.89
C GLU A 47 1.29 -5.48 1.79
N HIS A 48 2.04 -6.45 1.25
CA HIS A 48 2.97 -7.22 2.07
C HIS A 48 4.12 -6.34 2.55
N ALA A 49 4.70 -5.54 1.66
CA ALA A 49 5.77 -4.61 2.03
C ALA A 49 5.27 -3.54 3.02
N TRP A 50 4.03 -3.08 2.86
CA TRP A 50 3.43 -2.11 3.77
C TRP A 50 3.18 -2.70 5.17
N LEU A 51 2.65 -3.93 5.25
CA LEU A 51 2.42 -4.63 6.52
C LEU A 51 3.71 -5.05 7.22
N ALA A 52 4.76 -5.34 6.44
CA ALA A 52 6.06 -5.66 7.01
C ALA A 52 6.68 -4.45 7.71
N ASP A 53 6.45 -3.21 7.22
CA ASP A 53 7.01 -1.97 7.77
C ASP A 53 8.55 -2.04 8.03
N GLY A 54 9.25 -2.83 7.22
CA GLY A 54 10.69 -3.08 7.36
C GLY A 54 11.09 -4.18 8.35
N ASP A 55 10.15 -4.95 8.89
CA ASP A 55 10.42 -6.13 9.72
C ASP A 55 10.63 -7.39 8.87
N ASP A 56 11.86 -7.92 8.92
CA ASP A 56 12.30 -9.08 8.16
C ASP A 56 11.54 -10.37 8.50
N LEU A 57 11.09 -10.54 9.75
CA LEU A 57 10.35 -11.74 10.14
C LEU A 57 8.94 -11.69 9.55
N VAL A 58 8.27 -10.54 9.67
CA VAL A 58 6.94 -10.34 9.08
C VAL A 58 7.00 -10.52 7.57
N GLU A 59 8.01 -9.94 6.92
CA GLU A 59 8.20 -10.10 5.48
C GLU A 59 8.31 -11.59 5.08
N ARG A 60 9.13 -12.37 5.79
CA ARG A 60 9.29 -13.81 5.49
C ARG A 60 8.00 -14.60 5.65
N VAL A 61 7.21 -14.29 6.68
CA VAL A 61 5.91 -14.94 6.91
C VAL A 61 4.93 -14.59 5.78
N LEU A 62 4.84 -13.32 5.42
CA LEU A 62 3.97 -12.85 4.34
C LEU A 62 4.41 -13.34 2.95
N GLN A 63 5.67 -13.72 2.76
CA GLN A 63 6.14 -14.33 1.51
C GLN A 63 5.90 -15.85 1.44
N ALA A 64 5.77 -16.52 2.59
CA ALA A 64 5.62 -17.97 2.67
C ALA A 64 4.15 -18.45 2.60
N GLY A 65 3.18 -17.55 2.81
CA GLY A 65 1.74 -17.81 2.70
C GLY A 65 1.17 -17.39 1.37
#